data_AF-A0A538D600-F1
#
_entry.id   AF-A0A538D600-F1
#
_cell.length_a   1.000
_cell.length_b   1.000
_cell.length_c   1.000
_cell.angle_alpha   90.00
_cell.angle_beta   90.00
_cell.angle_gamma   90.00
#
_symmetry.space_group_name_H-M   'P 1'
#
loop_
_entity.id
_entity.type
_entity.pdbx_description
1 polymer ?
#
loop_
_entity_poly.entity_id
_entity_poly.type
_entity_poly.pdbx_seq_one_letter_code
_entity_poly.pdbx_strand_id
1 'polypeptide(L)' 'MMTISVLGTVGRLEELRTHIGMGLDNGLSRLEICEVIMQLGVYAGMPAASAAFRIASAVFAEREG' A
#
# COMPACT_ATOMS: atom_id res chain seq x y z
N MET A 1 7.56 -0.27 4.78
CA MET A 1 8.01 0.07 3.42
C MET A 1 8.28 -1.18 2.58
N MET A 2 9.39 -1.92 2.77
CA MET A 2 9.75 -3.08 1.93
C MET A 2 8.64 -4.13 1.79
N THR A 3 7.98 -4.51 2.90
CA THR A 3 6.89 -5.49 2.87
C THR A 3 5.71 -5.03 2.02
N ILE A 4 5.31 -3.76 2.13
CA ILE A 4 4.24 -3.14 1.32
C ILE A 4 4.62 -3.17 -0.15
N SER A 5 5.88 -2.84 -0.48
CA SER A 5 6.40 -2.92 -1.85
C SER A 5 6.31 -4.34 -2.41
N VAL A 6 6.83 -5.33 -1.68
CA VAL A 6 6.87 -6.72 -2.16
C VAL A 6 5.47 -7.28 -2.33
N LEU A 7 4.58 -7.10 -1.33
CA LEU A 7 3.21 -7.59 -1.38
C LEU A 7 2.41 -6.94 -2.52
N GLY A 8 2.60 -5.63 -2.75
CA GLY A 8 2.02 -4.95 -3.90
C GLY A 8 2.53 -5.50 -5.23
N THR A 9 3.83 -5.78 -5.35
CA THR A 9 4.44 -6.31 -6.58
C THR A 9 3.94 -7.72 -6.89
N VAL A 10 3.81 -8.58 -5.87
CA VAL A 10 3.33 -9.97 -6.06
C VAL A 10 1.80 -10.10 -6.04
N GLY A 11 1.07 -8.99 -5.89
CA GLY A 11 -0.40 -8.97 -5.92
C GLY A 11 -1.07 -9.61 -4.69
N ARG A 12 -0.40 -9.63 -3.53
CA ARG A 12 -0.94 -10.17 -2.27
C ARG A 12 -1.73 -9.09 -1.52
N LEU A 13 -2.91 -8.78 -2.05
CA LEU A 13 -3.69 -7.58 -1.67
C LEU A 13 -4.31 -7.66 -0.26
N GLU A 14 -4.68 -8.86 0.21
CA GLU A 14 -5.21 -9.05 1.57
C GLU A 14 -4.11 -8.80 2.62
N GLU A 15 -2.94 -9.38 2.42
CA GLU A 15 -1.79 -9.15 3.29
C GLU A 15 -1.30 -7.70 3.18
N LEU A 16 -1.34 -7.11 1.98
CA LEU A 16 -1.02 -5.70 1.77
C LEU A 16 -1.88 -4.78 2.64
N ARG A 17 -3.20 -5.04 2.73
CA ARG A 17 -4.11 -4.30 3.62
C ARG A 17 -3.62 -4.32 5.06
N THR A 18 -3.35 -5.50 5.59
CA THR A 18 -2.86 -5.69 6.96
C THR A 18 -1.54 -4.94 7.19
N HIS A 19 -0.59 -5.06 6.26
CA HIS A 19 0.73 -4.45 6.40
C HIS A 19 0.74 -2.92 6.18
N ILE A 20 -0.22 -2.36 5.43
CA ILE A 20 -0.43 -0.91 5.39
C ILE A 20 -0.89 -0.41 6.76
N GLY A 21 -1.85 -1.09 7.39
CA GLY A 21 -2.29 -0.76 8.75
C GLY A 21 -1.16 -0.80 9.77
N MET A 22 -0.42 -1.92 9.82
CA MET A 22 0.77 -2.05 10.67
C MET A 22 1.85 -1.00 10.35
N GLY A 23 1.96 -0.61 9.07
CA GLY A 23 2.86 0.45 8.66
C GLY A 23 2.52 1.79 9.30
N LEU A 24 1.24 2.16 9.30
CA LEU A 24 0.74 3.36 9.97
C LEU A 24 0.97 3.29 11.49
N ASP A 25 0.70 2.13 12.10
CA ASP A 25 0.91 1.92 13.54
C ASP A 25 2.39 2.05 13.94
N ASN A 26 3.29 1.71 13.02
CA ASN A 26 4.73 1.85 13.18
C ASN A 26 5.27 3.24 12.74
N GLY A 27 4.39 4.20 12.48
CA GLY A 27 4.77 5.60 12.22
C GLY A 27 5.02 5.94 10.75
N LEU A 28 4.73 5.05 9.79
CA LEU A 28 4.71 5.46 8.39
C LEU A 28 3.57 6.44 8.14
N SER A 29 3.87 7.49 7.40
CA SER A 29 2.87 8.43 6.92
C SER A 29 2.10 7.86 5.71
N ARG A 30 0.89 8.39 5.49
CA ARG A 30 0.11 8.09 4.28
C ARG A 30 0.90 8.45 3.01
N LEU A 31 1.67 9.53 3.06
CA LEU A 31 2.49 10.00 1.95
C LEU A 31 3.56 8.96 1.58
N GLU A 32 4.33 8.47 2.56
CA GLU A 32 5.37 7.46 2.33
C GLU A 32 4.80 6.14 1.77
N ILE A 33 3.60 5.75 2.22
CA ILE A 33 2.89 4.59 1.67
C ILE A 33 2.51 4.83 0.20
N CYS A 34 1.96 6.01 -0.11
CA CYS A 34 1.62 6.39 -1.48
C CYS A 34 2.86 6.45 -2.38
N GLU A 35 4.00 6.96 -1.90
CA GLU A 35 5.26 7.00 -2.65
C GLU A 35 5.75 5.60 -3.05
N VAL A 36 5.66 4.63 -2.14
CA VAL A 36 5.95 3.23 -2.45
C VAL A 36 4.99 2.67 -3.51
N ILE A 37 3.71 3.02 -3.44
CA ILE A 37 2.71 2.57 -4.42
C ILE A 37 2.90 3.26 -5.79
N MET A 38 3.38 4.50 -5.83
CA MET A 38 3.78 5.14 -7.09
C MET A 38 4.93 4.37 -7.75
N GLN A 39 5.89 3.91 -6.94
CA GLN A 39 7.01 3.12 -7.44
C GLN A 39 6.58 1.76 -7.99
N LEU A 40 5.54 1.15 -7.42
CA LEU A 40 4.90 -0.05 -7.98
C LEU A 40 4.43 0.18 -9.42
N GLY A 41 3.95 1.38 -9.76
CA GLY A 41 3.50 1.70 -11.11
C GLY A 41 4.62 1.62 -12.14
N VAL A 42 5.82 2.06 -11.75
CA VAL A 42 7.03 2.05 -12.57
C VAL A 42 7.60 0.64 -12.72
N TYR A 43 7.68 -0.13 -11.63
CA TYR A 43 8.41 -1.41 -11.60
C TYR A 43 7.54 -2.66 -11.75
N ALA A 44 6.28 -2.61 -11.33
CA ALA A 44 5.31 -3.72 -11.39
C ALA A 44 4.12 -3.43 -12.33
N GLY A 45 4.07 -2.23 -12.89
CA GLY A 45 3.05 -1.78 -13.83
C GLY A 45 1.86 -1.10 -13.17
N MET A 46 1.16 -0.27 -13.97
CA MET A 46 0.00 0.49 -13.53
C MET A 46 -1.15 -0.35 -12.92
N PRO A 47 -1.44 -1.58 -13.39
CA PRO A 47 -2.47 -2.41 -12.77
C PRO A 47 -2.16 -2.77 -11.30
N ALA A 48 -0.90 -3.07 -10.97
CA ALA A 48 -0.46 -3.39 -9.62
C ALA A 48 -0.58 -2.17 -8.69
N ALA A 49 -0.11 -1.00 -9.15
CA ALA A 49 -0.26 0.25 -8.40
C ALA A 49 -1.72 0.64 -8.18
N SER A 50 -2.57 0.52 -9.22
CA SER A 50 -4.00 0.81 -9.11
C SER A 50 -4.69 -0.06 -8.06
N ALA A 51 -4.40 -1.37 -8.06
CA ALA A 51 -4.93 -2.28 -7.05
C ALA A 51 -4.45 -1.92 -5.63
N ALA A 52 -3.16 -1.63 -5.46
CA ALA A 52 -2.59 -1.23 -4.19
C ALA A 52 -3.16 0.10 -3.67
N PHE A 53 -3.37 1.10 -4.54
CA PHE A 53 -3.99 2.38 -4.17
C PHE A 53 -5.42 2.22 -3.68
N ARG A 54 -6.21 1.33 -4.31
CA ARG A 54 -7.58 1.02 -3.81
C ARG A 54 -7.55 0.46 -2.40
N ILE A 55 -6.62 -0.45 -2.11
CA ILE A 55 -6.45 -1.02 -0.76
C ILE A 55 -6.00 0.05 0.24
N ALA A 56 -4.99 0.85 -0.11
CA ALA A 56 -4.50 1.92 0.75
C ALA A 56 -5.61 2.92 1.10
N SER A 57 -6.40 3.34 0.09
CA SER A 57 -7.53 4.24 0.28
C SER A 57 -8.59 3.66 1.23
N ALA A 58 -8.90 2.36 1.12
CA ALA A 58 -9.84 1.71 2.04
C ALA A 58 -9.32 1.69 3.48
N VAL A 59 -8.06 1.34 3.70
CA VAL A 59 -7.44 1.35 5.05
C VAL A 59 -7.42 2.76 5.64
N PHE A 60 -7.15 3.76 4.82
CA PHE A 60 -7.13 5.15 5.23
C PHE A 60 -8.51 5.64 5.65
N ALA A 61 -9.57 5.29 4.90
CA ALA A 61 -10.94 5.63 5.24
C ALA A 61 -11.40 4.92 6.53
N GLU A 62 -11.05 3.65 6.71
CA GLU A 62 -11.37 2.86 7.91
C GLU A 62 -10.77 3.44 9.20
N ARG A 63 -9.68 4.21 9.11
CA ARG A 63 -8.97 4.80 10.26
C ARG A 63 -9.32 6.26 10.53
N GLU A 64 -10.12 6.89 9.66
CA GLU A 64 -10.64 8.25 9.87
C GLU A 64 -12.02 8.26 10.56
N GLY A 65 -12.65 7.10 10.72
CA GLY A 65 -13.84 6.90 11.54
C GLY A 65 -13.50 6.39 12.94
#